data_AF-A0A426QE10-F1
#
_entry.id   AF-A0A426QE10-F1
#
_cell.length_a   1.000
_cell.length_b   1.000
_cell.length_c   1.000
_cell.angle_alpha   90.00
_cell.angle_beta   90.00
_cell.angle_gamma   90.00
#
_symmetry.space_group_name_H-M   'P 1'
#
loop_
_entity.id
_entity.type
_entity.pdbx_description
1 polymer ?
#
loop_
_entity_poly.entity_id
_entity_poly.type
_entity_poly.pdbx_seq_one_letter_code
_entity_poly.pdbx_strand_id
1 'polypeptide(L)'
;MTGNPYIFPGVRLQARLGQRLDERDWQRLSSIRDAQHLIDSLLQTPAVGWVRGLDGGSAAELAEQQLRLRLGEQTEEIARWYPRPWRAAIRWTRTLPWLDSLRRQQTAPGTGELLRLASTPLQSLTDAQDEAALKQLRETDFAPLLPALGAGENLYRAWYDHWLTRWPEPDRTLQRHLADVGRRLRRAHAAVSRGEQDPAAASLLLLRPLHQHVFTPVAPFAFLAIQALDLTGLRRLLVDRLLFTHGAAA
;
A
#
# COMPACT_ATOMS: atom_id res chain seq x y z
N MET A 1 21.53 7.96 30.20
CA MET A 1 21.53 8.53 28.84
C MET A 1 20.52 7.77 28.00
N THR A 2 19.28 8.25 27.92
CA THR A 2 18.28 7.67 27.03
C THR A 2 18.62 8.09 25.61
N GLY A 3 19.24 7.20 24.83
CA GLY A 3 19.53 7.44 23.41
C GLY A 3 18.23 7.70 22.64
N ASN A 4 18.33 8.44 21.52
CA ASN A 4 17.18 8.71 20.67
C ASN A 4 16.56 7.36 20.19
N PRO A 5 15.30 7.04 20.58
CA PRO A 5 14.67 5.73 20.30
C PRO A 5 14.43 5.49 18.81
N TYR A 6 14.63 6.50 17.97
CA TYR A 6 14.41 6.43 16.52
C TYR A 6 15.69 6.12 15.72
N ILE A 7 16.88 6.06 16.35
CA ILE A 7 18.13 5.78 15.64
C ILE A 7 18.12 4.38 15.02
N PHE A 8 17.91 3.35 15.84
CA PHE A 8 17.90 1.96 15.37
C PHE A 8 16.81 1.70 14.31
N PRO A 9 15.55 2.14 14.48
CA PRO A 9 14.55 2.07 13.43
C PRO A 9 14.97 2.80 12.14
N GLY A 10 15.54 4.01 12.25
CA GLY A 10 15.99 4.78 11.10
C GLY A 10 17.07 4.08 10.27
N VAL A 11 18.07 3.47 10.92
CA VAL A 11 19.12 2.70 10.22
C VAL A 11 18.52 1.48 9.50
N ARG A 12 17.60 0.76 10.14
CA ARG A 12 16.91 -0.38 9.51
C ARG A 12 16.08 0.03 8.29
N LEU A 13 15.38 1.17 8.37
CA LEU A 13 14.63 1.70 7.22
C LEU A 13 15.55 2.07 6.06
N GLN A 14 16.71 2.68 6.33
CA GLN A 14 17.70 3.00 5.30
C GLN A 14 18.24 1.75 4.62
N ALA A 15 18.58 0.71 5.38
CA ALA A 15 19.04 -0.56 4.82
C ALA A 15 17.97 -1.20 3.91
N ARG A 16 16.69 -1.13 4.29
CA ARG A 16 15.58 -1.62 3.45
C ARG A 16 15.32 -0.76 2.23
N LEU A 17 15.50 0.55 2.34
CA LEU A 17 15.31 1.47 1.22
C LEU A 17 16.28 1.15 0.08
N GLY A 18 17.50 0.70 0.39
CA GLY A 18 18.48 0.25 -0.60
C GLY A 18 18.16 -1.09 -1.27
N GLN A 19 17.14 -1.83 -0.81
CA GLN A 19 16.69 -3.11 -1.38
C GLN A 19 15.42 -2.95 -2.23
N ARG A 20 15.21 -1.77 -2.82
CA ARG A 20 14.04 -1.49 -3.66
C ARG A 20 14.36 -1.64 -5.13
N LEU A 21 13.30 -1.88 -5.91
CA LEU A 21 13.35 -1.79 -7.36
C LEU A 21 13.66 -0.35 -7.76
N ASP A 22 14.60 -0.19 -8.69
CA ASP A 22 14.90 1.10 -9.28
C ASP A 22 14.04 1.38 -10.51
N GLU A 23 14.20 2.56 -11.12
CA GLU A 23 13.43 2.95 -12.31
C GLU A 23 13.67 2.01 -13.51
N ARG A 24 14.88 1.46 -13.67
CA ARG A 24 15.22 0.56 -14.77
C ARG A 24 14.57 -0.80 -14.59
N ASP A 25 14.50 -1.29 -13.35
CA ASP A 25 13.78 -2.51 -13.01
C ASP A 25 12.30 -2.36 -13.38
N TRP A 26 11.67 -1.25 -12.99
CA TRP A 26 10.26 -0.98 -13.32
C TRP A 26 10.00 -0.91 -14.83
N GLN A 27 10.87 -0.23 -15.59
CA GLN A 27 10.77 -0.16 -17.05
C GLN A 27 10.95 -1.53 -17.72
N ARG A 28 11.89 -2.34 -17.22
CA ARG A 28 12.10 -3.69 -17.72
C ARG A 28 10.87 -4.57 -17.46
N LEU A 29 10.36 -4.56 -16.23
CA LEU A 29 9.22 -5.38 -15.81
C LEU A 29 7.92 -4.97 -16.53
N SER A 30 7.71 -3.68 -16.79
CA SER A 30 6.52 -3.20 -17.50
C SER A 30 6.46 -3.65 -18.96
N SER A 31 7.61 -3.91 -19.59
CA SER A 31 7.69 -4.43 -20.96
C SER A 31 7.25 -5.89 -21.11
N ILE A 32 7.25 -6.66 -20.01
CA ILE A 32 6.89 -8.08 -20.01
C ILE A 32 5.37 -8.22 -20.06
N ARG A 33 4.88 -9.01 -21.02
CA ARG A 33 3.45 -9.29 -21.23
C ARG A 33 3.01 -10.64 -20.68
N ASP A 34 3.91 -11.61 -20.64
CA ASP A 34 3.63 -12.95 -20.14
C ASP A 34 3.73 -13.01 -18.60
N ALA A 35 2.75 -13.64 -17.94
CA ALA A 35 2.66 -13.67 -16.49
C ALA A 35 3.78 -14.53 -15.85
N GLN A 36 4.10 -15.67 -16.45
CA GLN A 36 5.15 -16.56 -15.94
C GLN A 36 6.51 -15.86 -16.02
N HIS A 37 6.84 -15.30 -17.19
CA HIS A 37 8.08 -14.56 -17.40
C HIS A 37 8.19 -13.33 -16.48
N LEU A 38 7.07 -12.66 -16.18
CA LEU A 38 7.05 -11.55 -15.23
C LEU A 38 7.40 -12.03 -13.81
N ILE A 39 6.78 -13.12 -13.35
CA ILE A 39 7.03 -13.67 -12.02
C ILE A 39 8.47 -14.16 -11.90
N ASP A 40 8.97 -14.89 -12.90
CA ASP A 40 10.35 -15.37 -12.93
C ASP A 40 11.34 -14.20 -12.89
N SER A 41 11.06 -13.12 -13.62
CA SER A 41 11.85 -11.89 -13.58
C SER A 41 11.81 -11.24 -12.21
N LEU A 42 10.63 -11.13 -11.57
CA LEU A 42 10.47 -10.56 -10.24
C LEU A 42 11.21 -11.37 -9.16
N LEU A 43 11.28 -12.69 -9.29
CA LEU A 43 12.03 -13.56 -8.37
C LEU A 43 13.54 -13.29 -8.39
N GLN A 44 14.08 -12.73 -9.49
CA GLN A 44 15.49 -12.32 -9.62
C GLN A 44 15.77 -10.91 -9.11
N THR A 45 14.75 -10.21 -8.59
CA THR A 45 14.88 -8.85 -8.07
C THR A 45 14.75 -8.81 -6.55
N PRO A 46 15.09 -7.67 -5.90
CA PRO A 46 14.79 -7.47 -4.49
C PRO A 46 13.29 -7.61 -4.12
N ALA A 47 12.38 -7.56 -5.11
CA ALA A 47 10.96 -7.76 -4.90
C ALA A 47 10.54 -9.23 -4.73
N VAL A 48 11.47 -10.19 -4.74
CA VAL A 48 11.23 -11.63 -4.53
C VAL A 48 10.33 -11.92 -3.31
N GLY A 49 10.46 -11.16 -2.23
CA GLY A 49 9.66 -11.34 -1.02
C GLY A 49 8.15 -11.12 -1.23
N TRP A 50 7.76 -10.38 -2.26
CA TRP A 50 6.37 -10.10 -2.61
C TRP A 50 5.74 -11.22 -3.45
N VAL A 51 6.51 -11.82 -4.35
CA VAL A 51 6.01 -12.79 -5.34
C VAL A 51 6.34 -14.25 -5.03
N ARG A 52 7.19 -14.51 -4.03
CA ARG A 52 7.55 -15.89 -3.65
C ARG A 52 6.30 -16.73 -3.37
N GLY A 53 6.14 -17.83 -4.10
CA GLY A 53 4.99 -18.73 -3.99
C GLY A 53 3.90 -18.49 -5.04
N LEU A 54 4.06 -17.51 -5.93
CA LEU A 54 3.24 -17.33 -7.12
C LEU A 54 3.90 -17.99 -8.34
N ASP A 55 3.07 -18.37 -9.30
CA ASP A 55 3.43 -18.84 -10.63
C ASP A 55 2.49 -18.21 -11.69
N GLY A 56 2.76 -18.42 -12.98
CA GLY A 56 1.97 -17.85 -14.08
C GLY A 56 0.55 -18.40 -14.19
N GLY A 57 0.26 -19.53 -13.54
CA GLY A 57 -1.08 -20.12 -13.43
C GLY A 57 -1.84 -19.69 -12.17
N SER A 58 -1.21 -18.90 -11.31
CA SER A 58 -1.81 -18.46 -10.06
C SER A 58 -2.99 -17.54 -10.34
N ALA A 59 -4.08 -17.76 -9.62
CA ALA A 59 -5.26 -16.89 -9.71
C ALA A 59 -4.88 -15.46 -9.25
N ALA A 60 -5.43 -14.43 -9.90
CA ALA A 60 -5.13 -13.03 -9.56
C ALA A 60 -5.53 -12.70 -8.10
N GLU A 61 -6.53 -13.41 -7.58
CA GLU A 61 -6.98 -13.46 -6.19
C GLU A 61 -5.85 -13.80 -5.22
N LEU A 62 -5.12 -14.87 -5.54
CA LEU A 62 -4.04 -15.37 -4.71
C LEU A 62 -2.90 -14.34 -4.65
N ALA A 63 -2.56 -13.74 -5.80
CA ALA A 63 -1.55 -12.69 -5.87
C ALA A 63 -1.94 -11.47 -5.03
N GLU A 64 -3.19 -10.99 -5.15
CA GLU A 64 -3.73 -9.88 -4.35
C GLU A 64 -3.72 -10.19 -2.84
N GLN A 65 -4.14 -11.40 -2.44
CA GLN A 65 -4.10 -11.84 -1.05
C GLN A 65 -2.67 -11.89 -0.50
N GLN A 66 -1.73 -12.41 -1.29
CA GLN A 66 -0.34 -12.49 -0.88
C GLN A 66 0.28 -11.11 -0.67
N LEU A 67 0.05 -10.18 -1.60
CA LEU A 67 0.54 -8.80 -1.48
C LEU A 67 0.02 -8.13 -0.19
N ARG A 68 -1.25 -8.38 0.18
CA ARG A 68 -1.86 -7.87 1.43
C ARG A 68 -1.21 -8.43 2.67
N LEU A 69 -1.05 -9.75 2.72
CA LEU A 69 -0.45 -10.44 3.85
C LEU A 69 0.97 -9.92 4.07
N ARG A 70 1.78 -9.86 3.00
CA ARG A 70 3.15 -9.34 3.05
C ARG A 70 3.22 -7.88 3.49
N LEU A 71 2.31 -7.03 3.02
CA LEU A 71 2.25 -5.64 3.48
C LEU A 71 1.89 -5.55 4.96
N GLY A 72 0.95 -6.36 5.43
CA GLY A 72 0.56 -6.44 6.83
C GLY A 72 1.72 -6.87 7.72
N GLU A 73 2.44 -7.93 7.33
CA GLU A 73 3.64 -8.43 8.02
C GLU A 73 4.72 -7.35 8.12
N GLN A 74 5.03 -6.68 7.00
CA GLN A 74 6.05 -5.63 6.97
C GLN A 74 5.65 -4.40 7.79
N THR A 75 4.39 -3.98 7.69
CA THR A 75 3.89 -2.83 8.47
C THR A 75 3.93 -3.13 9.97
N GLU A 76 3.55 -4.35 10.37
CA GLU A 76 3.61 -4.78 11.76
C GLU A 76 5.05 -4.87 12.28
N GLU A 77 5.97 -5.38 11.46
CA GLU A 77 7.38 -5.41 11.79
C GLU A 77 7.94 -3.99 12.00
N ILE A 78 7.65 -3.06 11.09
CA ILE A 78 8.08 -1.67 11.21
C ILE A 78 7.46 -1.02 12.45
N ALA A 79 6.17 -1.23 12.70
CA ALA A 79 5.49 -0.71 13.89
C ALA A 79 6.20 -1.17 15.19
N ARG A 80 6.69 -2.41 15.25
CA ARG A 80 7.40 -2.93 16.43
C ARG A 80 8.71 -2.21 16.71
N TRP A 81 9.39 -1.68 15.68
CA TRP A 81 10.63 -0.91 15.85
C TRP A 81 10.38 0.44 16.52
N TYR A 82 9.20 1.03 16.35
CA TYR A 82 8.88 2.34 16.87
C TYR A 82 8.23 2.30 18.28
N PRO A 83 8.30 3.43 19.02
CA PRO A 83 7.62 3.57 20.30
C PRO A 83 6.12 3.28 20.22
N ARG A 84 5.56 2.71 21.30
CA ARG A 84 4.14 2.32 21.40
C ARG A 84 3.13 3.38 20.91
N PRO A 85 3.28 4.67 21.22
CA PRO A 85 2.30 5.68 20.80
C PRO A 85 2.14 5.82 19.28
N TRP A 86 3.20 5.56 18.51
CA TRP A 86 3.18 5.70 17.05
C TRP A 86 2.68 4.45 16.32
N ARG A 87 2.60 3.29 17.00
CA ARG A 87 2.31 2.00 16.35
C ARG A 87 0.94 1.97 15.69
N ALA A 88 -0.07 2.59 16.30
CA ALA A 88 -1.41 2.64 15.74
C ALA A 88 -1.46 3.44 14.43
N ALA A 89 -0.77 4.58 14.39
CA ALA A 89 -0.64 5.39 13.18
C ALA A 89 0.16 4.67 12.08
N ILE A 90 1.21 3.94 12.43
CA ILE A 90 2.00 3.14 11.47
C ILE A 90 1.15 2.00 10.90
N ARG A 91 0.46 1.24 11.75
CA ARG A 91 -0.43 0.15 11.31
C ARG A 91 -1.51 0.62 10.35
N TRP A 92 -2.03 1.83 10.55
CA TRP A 92 -3.04 2.41 9.67
C TRP A 92 -2.59 2.57 8.21
N THR A 93 -1.29 2.74 7.95
CA THR A 93 -0.81 2.92 6.56
C THR A 93 -0.98 1.68 5.69
N ARG A 94 -1.17 0.49 6.28
CA ARG A 94 -1.43 -0.75 5.52
C ARG A 94 -2.71 -0.69 4.69
N THR A 95 -3.64 0.21 5.03
CA THR A 95 -4.90 0.36 4.31
C THR A 95 -4.75 1.19 3.02
N LEU A 96 -3.64 1.92 2.87
CA LEU A 96 -3.44 2.91 1.82
C LEU A 96 -3.49 2.34 0.39
N PRO A 97 -2.79 1.24 0.04
CA PRO A 97 -2.80 0.70 -1.33
C PRO A 97 -4.20 0.25 -1.80
N TRP A 98 -5.12 0.04 -0.85
CA TRP A 98 -6.48 -0.44 -1.11
C TRP A 98 -7.48 0.67 -1.37
N LEU A 99 -7.13 1.93 -1.07
CA LEU A 99 -8.01 3.07 -1.27
C LEU A 99 -8.45 3.21 -2.73
N ASP A 100 -7.59 2.88 -3.69
CA ASP A 100 -7.97 2.89 -5.11
C ASP A 100 -8.98 1.81 -5.48
N SER A 101 -8.83 0.61 -4.92
CA SER A 101 -9.77 -0.48 -5.17
C SER A 101 -11.14 -0.13 -4.62
N LEU A 102 -11.19 0.44 -3.40
CA LEU A 102 -12.41 0.95 -2.78
C LEU A 102 -13.01 2.12 -3.58
N ARG A 103 -12.19 3.05 -4.07
CA ARG A 103 -12.65 4.18 -4.90
C ARG A 103 -13.24 3.71 -6.22
N ARG A 104 -12.62 2.73 -6.89
CA ARG A 104 -13.13 2.16 -8.14
C ARG A 104 -14.51 1.53 -7.92
N GLN A 105 -14.70 0.83 -6.80
CA GLN A 105 -16.00 0.28 -6.43
C GLN A 105 -17.07 1.36 -6.21
N GLN A 106 -16.72 2.50 -5.58
CA GLN A 106 -17.68 3.61 -5.43
C GLN A 106 -18.12 4.17 -6.80
N THR A 107 -17.21 4.24 -7.77
CA THR A 107 -17.47 4.88 -9.06
C THR A 107 -18.18 3.95 -10.05
N ALA A 108 -17.87 2.65 -9.99
CA ALA A 108 -18.44 1.63 -10.87
C ALA A 108 -18.86 0.39 -10.03
N PRO A 109 -20.01 0.46 -9.33
CA PRO A 109 -20.55 -0.68 -8.59
C PRO A 109 -20.87 -1.80 -9.59
N GLY A 110 -20.13 -2.91 -9.54
CA GLY A 110 -20.20 -3.99 -10.54
C GLY A 110 -18.85 -4.36 -11.15
N THR A 111 -17.86 -3.45 -11.13
CA THR A 111 -16.43 -3.77 -11.39
C THR A 111 -15.80 -4.42 -10.16
N GLY A 112 -16.57 -5.32 -9.55
CA GLY A 112 -16.27 -5.98 -8.29
C GLY A 112 -15.13 -6.97 -8.39
N GLU A 113 -14.55 -7.25 -9.56
CA GLU A 113 -13.45 -8.22 -9.70
C GLU A 113 -12.35 -7.97 -8.68
N LEU A 114 -11.72 -6.80 -8.60
CA LEU A 114 -10.65 -6.54 -7.61
C LEU A 114 -11.06 -6.68 -6.13
N LEU A 115 -12.36 -6.66 -5.83
CA LEU A 115 -12.92 -6.92 -4.49
C LEU A 115 -13.37 -8.37 -4.33
N ARG A 116 -13.79 -9.05 -5.39
CA ARG A 116 -13.96 -10.52 -5.45
C ARG A 116 -12.60 -11.21 -5.33
N LEU A 117 -11.56 -10.61 -5.89
CA LEU A 117 -10.17 -11.03 -5.77
C LEU A 117 -9.55 -10.73 -4.41
N ALA A 118 -10.23 -9.94 -3.59
CA ALA A 118 -9.84 -9.72 -2.23
C ALA A 118 -10.44 -10.80 -1.32
N SER A 119 -9.64 -11.79 -0.92
CA SER A 119 -10.03 -12.69 0.17
C SER A 119 -10.45 -11.88 1.40
N THR A 120 -11.49 -12.38 2.08
CA THR A 120 -12.23 -11.81 3.21
C THR A 120 -11.37 -10.85 4.04
N PRO A 121 -11.66 -9.54 3.95
CA PRO A 121 -13.01 -9.01 4.15
C PRO A 121 -13.58 -8.15 3.02
N LEU A 122 -12.84 -7.86 1.94
CA LEU A 122 -13.36 -6.93 0.91
C LEU A 122 -14.24 -7.62 -0.15
N GLN A 123 -14.24 -8.96 -0.25
CA GLN A 123 -15.26 -9.72 -1.00
C GLN A 123 -16.67 -9.33 -0.60
N SER A 124 -16.86 -9.07 0.69
CA SER A 124 -18.13 -8.66 1.26
C SER A 124 -18.62 -7.27 0.79
N LEU A 125 -17.78 -6.49 0.09
CA LEU A 125 -18.18 -5.24 -0.53
C LEU A 125 -18.79 -5.40 -1.92
N THR A 126 -18.71 -6.56 -2.56
CA THR A 126 -19.17 -6.72 -3.95
C THR A 126 -20.68 -6.62 -4.09
N ASP A 127 -21.41 -6.99 -3.04
CA ASP A 127 -22.85 -6.76 -2.90
C ASP A 127 -23.08 -5.70 -1.82
N ALA A 128 -23.13 -4.43 -2.23
CA ALA A 128 -23.32 -3.29 -1.32
C ALA A 128 -24.65 -3.32 -0.53
N GLN A 129 -25.52 -4.30 -0.79
CA GLN A 129 -26.78 -4.54 -0.09
C GLN A 129 -26.72 -5.68 0.94
N ASP A 130 -25.61 -6.42 1.04
CA ASP A 130 -25.48 -7.51 2.01
C ASP A 130 -25.04 -6.98 3.38
N GLU A 131 -25.98 -7.01 4.33
CA GLU A 131 -25.80 -6.51 5.70
C GLU A 131 -24.79 -7.35 6.49
N ALA A 132 -24.68 -8.66 6.20
CA ALA A 132 -23.68 -9.54 6.81
C ALA A 132 -22.26 -9.19 6.32
N ALA A 133 -22.18 -8.72 5.09
CA ALA A 133 -20.96 -8.37 4.43
C ALA A 133 -20.40 -7.06 5.00
N LEU A 134 -21.24 -6.03 5.11
CA LEU A 134 -20.94 -4.79 5.84
C LEU A 134 -20.56 -5.04 7.31
N LYS A 135 -21.14 -6.05 7.97
CA LYS A 135 -20.77 -6.45 9.33
C LYS A 135 -19.35 -7.01 9.41
N GLN A 136 -18.95 -7.88 8.48
CA GLN A 136 -17.57 -8.38 8.41
C GLN A 136 -16.54 -7.27 8.16
N LEU A 137 -16.85 -6.28 7.33
CA LEU A 137 -15.97 -5.12 7.13
C LEU A 137 -15.85 -4.24 8.37
N ARG A 138 -16.95 -4.07 9.13
CA ARG A 138 -16.93 -3.32 10.40
C ARG A 138 -16.02 -3.98 11.43
N GLU A 139 -15.82 -5.29 11.33
CA GLU A 139 -14.91 -6.05 12.18
C GLU A 139 -13.44 -5.97 11.73
N THR A 140 -13.16 -5.21 10.66
CA THR A 140 -11.82 -5.10 10.05
C THR A 140 -11.25 -3.71 10.16
N ASP A 141 -9.97 -3.55 9.78
CA ASP A 141 -9.31 -2.25 9.77
C ASP A 141 -9.95 -1.23 8.82
N PHE A 142 -10.84 -1.65 7.91
CA PHE A 142 -11.50 -0.74 6.97
C PHE A 142 -12.74 -0.06 7.56
N ALA A 143 -13.18 -0.42 8.77
CA ALA A 143 -14.38 0.14 9.41
C ALA A 143 -14.45 1.68 9.38
N PRO A 144 -13.37 2.44 9.65
CA PRO A 144 -13.41 3.91 9.62
C PRO A 144 -13.65 4.51 8.23
N LEU A 145 -13.43 3.74 7.17
CA LEU A 145 -13.61 4.18 5.78
C LEU A 145 -15.03 3.90 5.26
N LEU A 146 -15.81 3.05 5.94
CA LEU A 146 -17.15 2.64 5.50
C LEU A 146 -18.14 3.81 5.35
N PRO A 147 -18.18 4.82 6.24
CA PRO A 147 -19.09 5.96 6.05
C PRO A 147 -18.78 6.73 4.76
N ALA A 148 -17.50 7.01 4.52
CA ALA A 148 -17.07 7.67 3.29
C ALA A 148 -17.31 6.80 2.05
N LEU A 149 -17.19 5.47 2.19
CA LEU A 149 -17.51 4.52 1.14
C LEU A 149 -18.98 4.64 0.71
N GLY A 150 -19.91 4.54 1.67
CA GLY A 150 -21.35 4.56 1.42
C GLY A 150 -21.90 5.91 0.95
N ALA A 151 -21.30 7.02 1.40
CA ALA A 151 -21.68 8.37 0.98
C ALA A 151 -21.06 8.82 -0.35
N GLY A 152 -20.15 8.02 -0.95
CA GLY A 152 -19.42 8.41 -2.15
C GLY A 152 -18.42 9.55 -1.93
N GLU A 153 -17.98 9.74 -0.68
CA GLU A 153 -17.06 10.81 -0.31
C GLU A 153 -15.60 10.45 -0.64
N ASN A 154 -14.71 11.44 -0.54
CA ASN A 154 -13.29 11.26 -0.80
C ASN A 154 -12.63 10.34 0.24
N LEU A 155 -12.41 9.07 -0.14
CA LEU A 155 -11.78 8.05 0.72
C LEU A 155 -10.38 8.44 1.21
N TYR A 156 -9.58 9.16 0.43
CA TYR A 156 -8.26 9.62 0.88
C TYR A 156 -8.38 10.65 2.00
N ARG A 157 -9.39 11.52 1.94
CA ARG A 157 -9.66 12.48 3.01
C ARG A 157 -10.08 11.75 4.28
N ALA A 158 -11.06 10.85 4.19
CA ALA A 158 -11.49 10.04 5.34
C ALA A 158 -10.34 9.23 5.96
N TRP A 159 -9.49 8.63 5.11
CA TRP A 159 -8.30 7.94 5.55
C TRP A 159 -7.32 8.85 6.29
N TYR A 160 -7.08 10.05 5.76
CA TYR A 160 -6.15 11.03 6.33
C TYR A 160 -6.67 11.58 7.65
N ASP A 161 -7.94 11.94 7.72
CA ASP A 161 -8.58 12.46 8.93
C ASP A 161 -8.53 11.42 10.06
N HIS A 162 -8.83 10.15 9.75
CA HIS A 162 -8.68 9.06 10.71
C HIS A 162 -7.22 8.83 11.11
N TRP A 163 -6.29 8.93 10.17
CA TRP A 163 -4.85 8.78 10.47
C TRP A 163 -4.37 9.82 11.49
N LEU A 164 -4.82 11.07 11.38
CA LEU A 164 -4.50 12.14 12.32
C LEU A 164 -4.95 11.83 13.75
N THR A 165 -6.12 11.20 13.93
CA THR A 165 -6.61 10.81 15.26
C THR A 165 -5.73 9.78 15.97
N ARG A 166 -4.85 9.09 15.23
CA ARG A 166 -3.96 8.05 15.75
C ARG A 166 -2.56 8.56 16.08
N TRP A 167 -2.29 9.83 15.81
CA TRP A 167 -1.01 10.41 16.18
C TRP A 167 -0.99 10.67 17.69
N PRO A 168 0.12 10.37 18.38
CA PRO A 168 0.35 10.98 19.67
C PRO A 168 0.45 12.49 19.49
N GLU A 169 0.05 13.29 20.49
CA GLU A 169 0.11 14.76 20.48
C GLU A 169 1.53 15.25 20.11
N PRO A 170 1.81 15.58 18.84
CA PRO A 170 3.14 15.93 18.41
C PRO A 170 3.33 17.44 18.57
N ASP A 171 4.58 17.89 18.68
CA ASP A 171 4.85 19.32 18.56
C ASP A 171 4.42 19.86 17.18
N ARG A 172 4.21 21.17 17.08
CA ARG A 172 3.75 21.84 15.85
C ARG A 172 4.71 21.65 14.66
N THR A 173 5.99 21.40 14.90
CA THR A 173 6.99 21.23 13.84
C THR A 173 6.90 19.83 13.26
N LEU A 174 6.86 18.81 14.11
CA LEU A 174 6.64 17.43 13.74
C LEU A 174 5.29 17.24 13.04
N GLN A 175 4.23 17.88 13.55
CA GLN A 175 2.92 17.87 12.90
C GLN A 175 2.99 18.42 11.46
N ARG A 176 3.74 19.51 11.23
CA ARG A 176 3.94 20.07 9.88
C ARG A 176 4.69 19.12 8.96
N HIS A 177 5.75 18.46 9.43
CA HIS A 177 6.50 17.49 8.63
C HIS A 177 5.66 16.26 8.27
N LEU A 178 4.89 15.72 9.23
CA LEU A 178 4.00 14.60 8.96
C LEU A 178 2.87 14.98 8.00
N ALA A 179 2.30 16.18 8.13
CA ALA A 179 1.32 16.69 7.17
C ALA A 179 1.91 16.86 5.77
N ASP A 180 3.18 17.25 5.65
CA ASP A 180 3.87 17.34 4.37
C ASP A 180 4.06 15.98 3.70
N VAL A 181 4.46 14.96 4.46
CA VAL A 181 4.53 13.58 3.97
C VAL A 181 3.15 13.10 3.50
N GLY A 182 2.08 13.36 4.28
CA GLY A 182 0.71 13.01 3.89
C GLY A 182 0.28 13.66 2.56
N ARG A 183 0.58 14.94 2.36
CA ARG A 183 0.29 15.64 1.09
C ARG A 183 1.06 15.06 -0.09
N ARG A 184 2.36 14.82 0.09
CA ARG A 184 3.23 14.22 -0.95
C ARG A 184 2.76 12.83 -1.34
N LEU A 185 2.43 12.01 -0.34
CA LEU A 185 1.91 10.67 -0.53
C LEU A 185 0.62 10.69 -1.35
N ARG A 186 -0.36 11.53 -0.98
CA ARG A 186 -1.62 11.65 -1.73
C ARG A 186 -1.38 12.00 -3.20
N ARG A 187 -0.46 12.93 -3.47
CA ARG A 187 -0.10 13.35 -4.84
C ARG A 187 0.59 12.23 -5.62
N ALA A 188 1.59 11.59 -5.02
CA ALA A 188 2.35 10.50 -5.63
C ALA A 188 1.45 9.29 -5.92
N HIS A 189 0.60 8.93 -4.95
CA HIS A 189 -0.34 7.82 -5.09
C HIS A 189 -1.28 8.08 -6.26
N ALA A 190 -1.94 9.23 -6.31
CA ALA A 190 -2.86 9.56 -7.41
C ALA A 190 -2.19 9.45 -8.80
N ALA A 191 -0.94 9.88 -8.94
CA ALA A 191 -0.19 9.78 -10.20
C ALA A 191 0.08 8.32 -10.61
N VAL A 192 0.57 7.50 -9.67
CA VAL A 192 0.82 6.05 -9.91
C VAL A 192 -0.48 5.31 -10.22
N SER A 193 -1.54 5.59 -9.47
CA SER A 193 -2.87 5.00 -9.65
C SER A 193 -3.46 5.26 -11.03
N ARG A 194 -3.21 6.45 -11.60
CA ARG A 194 -3.64 6.83 -12.95
C ARG A 194 -2.70 6.33 -14.04
N GLY A 195 -1.52 5.78 -13.68
CA GLY A 195 -0.50 5.40 -14.64
C GLY A 195 0.25 6.57 -15.26
N GLU A 196 0.18 7.76 -14.65
CA GLU A 196 0.88 8.95 -15.13
C GLU A 196 2.38 8.90 -14.80
N GLN A 197 2.76 8.11 -13.79
CA GLN A 197 4.14 7.98 -13.33
C GLN A 197 4.43 6.55 -12.85
N ASP A 198 5.67 6.11 -13.07
CA ASP A 198 6.18 4.88 -12.48
C ASP A 198 6.37 5.02 -10.96
N PRO A 199 6.21 3.94 -10.18
CA PRO A 199 6.36 3.97 -8.72
C PRO A 199 7.71 4.53 -8.24
N ALA A 200 8.80 4.20 -8.92
CA ALA A 200 10.14 4.70 -8.59
C ALA A 200 10.23 6.22 -8.74
N ALA A 201 9.75 6.77 -9.86
CA ALA A 201 9.74 8.21 -10.11
C ALA A 201 8.86 8.95 -9.09
N ALA A 202 7.67 8.43 -8.79
CA ALA A 202 6.77 9.00 -7.78
C ALA A 202 7.37 8.95 -6.36
N SER A 203 8.16 7.92 -6.06
CA SER A 203 8.84 7.75 -4.77
C SER A 203 9.91 8.81 -4.49
N LEU A 204 10.49 9.43 -5.52
CA LEU A 204 11.51 10.49 -5.37
C LEU A 204 10.98 11.67 -4.54
N LEU A 205 9.67 11.95 -4.61
CA LEU A 205 9.01 13.00 -3.82
C LEU A 205 9.08 12.75 -2.31
N LEU A 206 9.24 11.49 -1.90
CA LEU A 206 9.21 11.01 -0.52
C LEU A 206 10.60 10.67 0.03
N LEU A 207 11.60 10.47 -0.83
CA LEU A 207 12.98 10.20 -0.42
C LEU A 207 13.58 11.36 0.40
N ARG A 208 13.34 12.60 -0.03
CA ARG A 208 13.88 13.78 0.68
C ARG A 208 13.37 13.87 2.13
N PRO A 209 12.06 13.83 2.41
CA PRO A 209 11.56 13.76 3.78
C PRO A 209 12.13 12.59 4.58
N LEU A 210 12.27 11.42 3.97
CA LEU A 210 12.84 10.23 4.63
C LEU A 210 14.29 10.47 5.06
N HIS A 211 15.12 11.02 4.18
CA HIS A 211 16.53 11.32 4.48
C HIS A 211 16.68 12.44 5.52
N GLN A 212 15.89 13.50 5.40
CA GLN A 212 15.93 14.65 6.32
C GLN A 212 15.44 14.31 7.73
N HIS A 213 14.58 13.30 7.86
CA HIS A 213 13.91 12.99 9.11
C HIS A 213 14.08 11.51 9.52
N VAL A 214 15.18 10.89 9.11
CA VAL A 214 15.43 9.44 9.26
C VAL A 214 15.36 8.95 10.71
N PHE A 215 15.78 9.77 11.67
CA PHE A 215 15.76 9.46 13.11
C PHE A 215 14.60 10.14 13.84
N THR A 216 13.44 10.21 13.19
CA THR A 216 12.20 10.80 13.73
C THR A 216 11.01 9.89 13.40
N PRO A 217 9.83 10.12 13.99
CA PRO A 217 8.63 9.38 13.63
C PRO A 217 8.08 9.72 12.23
N VAL A 218 8.69 10.64 11.47
CA VAL A 218 8.33 10.92 10.07
C VAL A 218 8.82 9.82 9.12
N ALA A 219 10.00 9.25 9.40
CA ALA A 219 10.66 8.25 8.57
C ALA A 219 9.79 7.01 8.21
N PRO A 220 9.08 6.34 9.15
CA PRO A 220 8.31 5.15 8.83
C PRO A 220 7.15 5.49 7.89
N PHE A 221 6.56 6.69 8.01
CA PHE A 221 5.48 7.11 7.12
C PHE A 221 5.96 7.42 5.72
N ALA A 222 7.12 8.08 5.57
CA ALA A 222 7.72 8.29 4.26
C ALA A 222 8.11 6.95 3.62
N PHE A 223 8.67 6.01 4.39
CA PHE A 223 9.02 4.68 3.90
C PHE A 223 7.80 3.85 3.51
N LEU A 224 6.76 3.80 4.34
CA LEU A 224 5.53 3.05 4.06
C LEU A 224 4.74 3.68 2.90
N ALA A 225 4.80 5.01 2.76
CA ALA A 225 4.26 5.70 1.60
C ALA A 225 4.95 5.25 0.31
N ILE A 226 6.28 5.17 0.33
CA ILE A 226 7.07 4.64 -0.78
C ILE A 226 6.70 3.18 -1.09
N GLN A 227 6.63 2.31 -0.07
CA GLN A 227 6.23 0.92 -0.26
C GLN A 227 4.82 0.78 -0.82
N ALA A 228 3.89 1.65 -0.42
CA ALA A 228 2.54 1.65 -0.96
C ALA A 228 2.50 1.98 -2.46
N LEU A 229 3.39 2.88 -2.94
CA LEU A 229 3.54 3.13 -4.37
C LEU A 229 4.08 1.90 -5.11
N ASP A 230 5.12 1.26 -4.56
CA ASP A 230 5.68 0.04 -5.13
C ASP A 230 4.64 -1.07 -5.22
N LEU A 231 3.87 -1.30 -4.16
CA LEU A 231 2.77 -2.25 -4.16
C LEU A 231 1.71 -1.91 -5.20
N THR A 232 1.35 -0.64 -5.33
CA THR A 232 0.35 -0.20 -6.32
C THR A 232 0.83 -0.51 -7.74
N GLY A 233 2.12 -0.32 -8.02
CA GLY A 233 2.74 -0.72 -9.29
C GLY A 233 2.81 -2.23 -9.49
N LEU A 234 3.27 -2.98 -8.49
CA LEU A 234 3.40 -4.44 -8.55
C LEU A 234 2.05 -5.09 -8.77
N ARG A 235 1.05 -4.63 -8.04
CA ARG A 235 -0.33 -5.08 -8.16
C ARG A 235 -0.87 -4.88 -9.56
N ARG A 236 -0.65 -3.70 -10.14
CA ARG A 236 -1.04 -3.43 -11.53
C ARG A 236 -0.35 -4.39 -12.50
N LEU A 237 0.97 -4.54 -12.40
CA LEU A 237 1.71 -5.47 -13.26
C LEU A 237 1.17 -6.90 -13.12
N LEU A 238 1.09 -7.43 -11.91
CA LEU A 238 0.68 -8.81 -11.67
C LEU A 238 -0.77 -9.06 -12.08
N VAL A 239 -1.71 -8.24 -11.59
CA VAL A 239 -3.14 -8.45 -11.83
C VAL A 239 -3.48 -8.26 -13.30
N ASP A 240 -2.92 -7.24 -13.97
CA ASP A 240 -3.14 -7.06 -15.41
C ASP A 240 -2.75 -8.35 -16.15
N ARG A 241 -1.57 -8.92 -15.91
CA ARG A 241 -1.11 -10.11 -16.66
C ARG A 241 -1.82 -11.39 -16.26
N LEU A 242 -2.07 -11.61 -14.97
CA LEU A 242 -2.78 -12.81 -14.50
C LEU A 242 -4.24 -12.83 -14.96
N LEU A 243 -4.91 -11.69 -15.08
CA LEU A 243 -6.26 -11.65 -15.66
C LEU A 243 -6.24 -11.96 -17.17
N PHE A 244 -5.25 -11.47 -17.91
CA PHE A 244 -5.14 -11.76 -19.35
C PHE A 244 -4.79 -13.22 -19.65
N THR A 245 -3.99 -13.90 -18.81
CA THR A 245 -3.72 -15.34 -19.00
C THR A 245 -4.95 -16.21 -18.79
N HIS A 246 -5.83 -15.84 -17.85
CA HIS A 246 -7.09 -16.56 -17.60
C HIS A 246 -8.19 -16.20 -18.61
N GLY A 247 -8.17 -14.98 -19.17
CA GLY A 247 -9.13 -14.55 -20.19
C GLY A 247 -8.87 -15.12 -21.60
N ALA A 248 -7.66 -15.59 -21.88
CA ALA A 248 -7.32 -16.24 -23.16
C ALA A 248 -7.72 -17.72 -23.25
N ALA A 249 -8.24 -18.30 -22.15
CA ALA A 249 -8.65 -19.70 -22.05
C ALA A 249 -10.18 -19.91 -22.11
N ALA A 250 -10.95 -18.89 -22.51
CA ALA A 250 -12.41 -18.94 -22.64
C ALA A 250 -12.87 -18.98 -24.11
#